data_AF-A0A965VIR9-F1
#
_entry.id   AF-A0A965VIR9-F1
#
_cell.length_a   1.000
_cell.length_b   1.000
_cell.length_c   1.000
_cell.angle_alpha   90.00
_cell.angle_beta   90.00
_cell.angle_gamma   90.00
#
_symmetry.space_group_name_H-M   'P 1'
#
loop_
_entity.id
_entity.type
_entity.pdbx_description
1 polymer ?
#
loop_
_entity_poly.entity_id
_entity_poly.type
_entity_poly.pdbx_seq_one_letter_code
_entity_poly.pdbx_strand_id
1 'polypeptide(L)'
;MQRINKKLILLFSLFIISSSVVQAQIEDYYSEAPGFSLGTTIGMSDLWGDIGTASPIDHYMNANYRKNPKFMGGLLFRYTFVPAFSLRFGVNFGKLYASDNFNEDAAKKATSLEDDAAQRYYRNLNVRTNIWEGNIMFEFAPFRMNTESNRSRRNMQPYITAGIAAFHYNPQGLYVNRATRREQWVDLIDLHTEGVGLSTSGATNTPLPNLWQMAIPMGLGVRWDLNNKVSLGVEYIYRKTMTDLLDDVSDKYVNPQLFAASLSPEKAAIAADIYDKSWVLIPNYQHNVGDLRGNSTNKDGYSTFSITFIYHLSSKWNQWW
;
A
#
# COMPACT_ATOMS: atom_id res chain seq x y z
N MET A 1 -26.49 33.46 -25.05
CA MET A 1 -26.35 32.20 -25.82
C MET A 1 -25.46 32.44 -27.03
N GLN A 2 -24.17 32.13 -26.93
CA GLN A 2 -23.26 32.08 -28.08
C GLN A 2 -22.38 30.84 -27.95
N ARG A 3 -22.19 30.20 -29.11
CA ARG A 3 -21.78 28.81 -29.30
C ARG A 3 -20.33 28.57 -28.87
N ILE A 4 -20.14 27.54 -28.05
CA ILE A 4 -18.84 26.98 -27.72
C ILE A 4 -18.26 26.25 -28.95
N ASN A 5 -17.01 26.57 -29.27
CA ASN A 5 -16.23 26.00 -30.37
C ASN A 5 -15.99 24.49 -30.19
N LYS A 6 -16.62 23.66 -31.05
CA LYS A 6 -16.45 22.20 -31.13
C LYS A 6 -15.17 21.77 -31.89
N LYS A 7 -14.00 22.35 -31.59
CA LYS A 7 -12.73 21.97 -32.23
C LYS A 7 -11.64 21.48 -31.28
N LEU A 8 -11.96 21.20 -30.02
CA LEU A 8 -11.02 20.64 -29.04
C LEU A 8 -11.48 19.29 -28.43
N ILE A 9 -12.30 18.53 -29.17
CA ILE A 9 -12.74 17.16 -28.81
C ILE A 9 -12.48 16.24 -30.03
N LEU A 10 -11.33 16.43 -30.69
CA LEU A 10 -10.94 15.63 -31.86
C LEU A 10 -9.46 15.22 -31.81
N LEU A 11 -8.98 14.94 -30.60
CA LEU A 11 -7.65 14.36 -30.37
C LEU A 11 -7.70 13.12 -29.46
N PHE A 12 -8.91 12.62 -29.14
CA PHE A 12 -9.11 11.41 -28.33
C PHE A 12 -9.90 10.30 -29.04
N SER A 13 -10.11 10.41 -30.35
CA SER A 13 -10.96 9.51 -31.14
C SER A 13 -10.28 8.93 -32.38
N LEU A 14 -8.95 8.85 -32.41
CA LEU A 14 -8.19 8.13 -33.43
C LEU A 14 -7.62 6.81 -32.88
N PHE A 15 -8.50 5.92 -32.44
CA PHE A 15 -8.20 4.49 -32.33
C PHE A 15 -9.37 3.70 -32.92
N ILE A 16 -9.72 4.04 -34.17
CA ILE A 16 -10.67 3.24 -34.96
C ILE A 16 -9.89 2.09 -35.57
N ILE A 17 -10.08 0.95 -34.91
CA ILE A 17 -10.03 -0.42 -35.38
C ILE A 17 -10.15 -0.51 -36.91
N SER A 18 -9.03 -0.74 -37.59
CA SER A 18 -9.02 -1.29 -38.94
C SER A 18 -9.01 -2.81 -38.82
N SER A 19 -10.20 -3.41 -38.79
CA SER A 19 -10.41 -4.86 -38.89
C SER A 19 -10.15 -5.31 -40.33
N SER A 20 -8.93 -5.79 -40.60
CA SER A 20 -8.65 -6.61 -41.78
C SER A 20 -8.70 -8.07 -41.35
N VAL A 21 -9.72 -8.78 -41.83
CA VAL A 21 -9.87 -10.21 -41.65
C VAL A 21 -8.85 -10.90 -42.55
N VAL A 22 -7.81 -11.47 -41.94
CA VAL A 22 -6.97 -12.50 -42.58
C VAL A 22 -7.10 -13.74 -41.71
N GLN A 23 -7.92 -14.67 -42.19
CA GLN A 23 -8.02 -16.03 -41.67
C GLN A 23 -6.96 -16.87 -42.40
N ALA A 24 -5.98 -17.42 -41.68
CA ALA A 24 -5.35 -18.74 -41.91
C ALA A 24 -3.92 -18.81 -41.35
N GLN A 25 -3.80 -19.18 -40.08
CA GLN A 25 -2.87 -20.20 -39.58
C GLN A 25 -3.29 -20.51 -38.13
N ILE A 26 -3.70 -21.75 -37.89
CA ILE A 26 -3.94 -22.27 -36.54
C ILE A 26 -2.54 -22.53 -35.96
N GLU A 27 -1.90 -21.48 -35.45
CA GLU A 27 -0.64 -21.56 -34.69
C GLU A 27 -0.95 -21.31 -33.21
N ASP A 28 -0.67 -22.33 -32.39
CA ASP A 28 -0.62 -22.39 -30.93
C ASP A 28 -1.15 -21.18 -30.13
N TYR A 29 -2.48 -21.11 -30.02
CA TYR A 29 -3.22 -19.93 -29.59
C TYR A 29 -3.05 -19.49 -28.11
N TYR A 30 -2.13 -20.01 -27.28
CA TYR A 30 -2.13 -19.66 -25.85
C TYR A 30 -0.83 -19.84 -25.07
N SER A 31 0.28 -20.19 -25.73
CA SER A 31 1.59 -20.12 -25.09
C SER A 31 2.09 -18.67 -25.19
N GLU A 32 2.17 -17.94 -24.06
CA GLU A 32 2.78 -16.60 -24.07
C GLU A 32 4.22 -16.70 -24.57
N ALA A 33 4.44 -16.18 -25.77
CA ALA A 33 5.75 -16.14 -26.36
C ALA A 33 6.69 -15.26 -25.51
N PRO A 34 7.98 -15.57 -25.48
CA PRO A 34 8.96 -14.69 -24.88
C PRO A 34 8.86 -13.28 -25.48
N GLY A 35 8.83 -12.27 -24.62
CA GLY A 35 8.56 -10.92 -25.07
C GLY A 35 8.33 -9.92 -23.94
N PHE A 36 8.29 -8.66 -24.35
CA PHE A 36 8.03 -7.53 -23.48
C PHE A 36 6.54 -7.23 -23.38
N SER A 37 6.10 -6.76 -22.23
CA SER A 37 4.74 -6.32 -21.98
C SER A 37 4.79 -5.03 -21.16
N LEU A 38 3.84 -4.13 -21.43
CA LEU A 38 3.61 -2.93 -20.65
C LEU A 38 2.25 -3.05 -19.97
N GLY A 39 2.11 -2.50 -18.78
CA GLY A 39 0.84 -2.58 -18.08
C GLY A 39 0.65 -1.50 -17.04
N THR A 40 -0.53 -1.54 -16.44
CA THR A 40 -0.88 -0.69 -15.31
C THR A 40 -1.61 -1.50 -14.25
N THR A 41 -1.44 -1.09 -13.01
CA THR A 41 -2.14 -1.63 -11.84
C THR A 41 -2.93 -0.50 -11.21
N ILE A 42 -4.14 -0.80 -10.76
CA ILE A 42 -4.90 0.10 -9.90
C ILE A 42 -5.71 -0.74 -8.92
N GLY A 43 -5.61 -0.39 -7.64
CA GLY A 43 -6.15 -1.23 -6.58
C GLY A 43 -6.35 -0.52 -5.28
N MET A 44 -7.08 -1.18 -4.40
CA MET A 44 -7.18 -0.79 -3.00
C MET A 44 -5.85 -1.04 -2.30
N SER A 45 -5.51 -0.19 -1.35
CA SER A 45 -4.27 -0.28 -0.57
C SER A 45 -4.54 -0.22 0.93
N ASP A 46 -3.86 -1.10 1.65
CA ASP A 46 -4.06 -1.35 3.08
C ASP A 46 -2.74 -1.26 3.82
N LEU A 47 -2.78 -0.64 5.01
CA LEU A 47 -1.66 -0.58 5.95
C LEU A 47 -1.85 -1.66 7.02
N TRP A 48 -0.81 -2.43 7.28
CA TRP A 48 -0.74 -3.46 8.31
C TRP A 48 0.35 -3.06 9.30
N GLY A 49 0.00 -2.25 10.29
CA GLY A 49 0.91 -1.84 11.36
C GLY A 49 0.29 -2.02 12.73
N ASP A 50 0.82 -1.31 13.72
CA ASP A 50 0.28 -1.25 15.07
C ASP A 50 -1.04 -0.48 15.13
N ILE A 51 -1.24 0.50 14.25
CA ILE A 51 -2.52 1.19 14.07
C ILE A 51 -3.46 0.35 13.19
N GLY A 52 -4.71 0.22 13.64
CA GLY A 52 -5.75 -0.51 12.94
C GLY A 52 -6.08 -1.84 13.60
N THR A 53 -6.67 -2.76 12.84
CA THR A 53 -7.15 -4.06 13.35
C THR A 53 -6.07 -5.13 13.24
N ALA A 54 -5.90 -5.94 14.28
CA ALA A 54 -4.94 -7.05 14.27
C ALA A 54 -5.31 -8.19 13.29
N SER A 55 -6.59 -8.39 13.02
CA SER A 55 -7.10 -9.48 12.18
C SER A 55 -7.47 -8.97 10.77
N PRO A 56 -7.02 -9.64 9.70
CA PRO A 56 -7.46 -9.31 8.34
C PRO A 56 -8.98 -9.45 8.14
N ILE A 57 -9.61 -10.41 8.83
CA ILE A 57 -11.06 -10.62 8.72
C ILE A 57 -11.79 -9.42 9.32
N ASP A 58 -11.37 -8.96 10.49
CA ASP A 58 -11.96 -7.80 11.16
C ASP A 58 -11.75 -6.54 10.31
N HIS A 59 -10.56 -6.38 9.72
CA HIS A 59 -10.22 -5.26 8.83
C HIS A 59 -11.22 -5.11 7.68
N TYR A 60 -11.40 -6.17 6.87
CA TYR A 60 -12.24 -6.10 5.67
C TYR A 60 -13.74 -6.13 5.95
N MET A 61 -14.16 -6.70 7.08
CA MET A 61 -15.57 -6.66 7.51
C MET A 61 -15.94 -5.33 8.17
N ASN A 62 -14.96 -4.55 8.63
CA ASN A 62 -15.17 -3.31 9.35
C ASN A 62 -15.93 -2.25 8.54
N ALA A 63 -16.96 -1.67 9.14
CA ALA A 63 -17.77 -0.64 8.49
C ALA A 63 -17.03 0.70 8.39
N ASN A 64 -16.19 1.06 9.36
CA ASN A 64 -15.41 2.30 9.36
C ASN A 64 -14.27 2.26 8.33
N TYR A 65 -13.63 1.11 8.14
CA TYR A 65 -12.67 0.89 7.05
C TYR A 65 -13.31 1.10 5.67
N ARG A 66 -14.46 0.46 5.40
CA ARG A 66 -15.15 0.52 4.10
C ARG A 66 -15.62 1.93 3.70
N LYS A 67 -15.72 2.87 4.64
CA LYS A 67 -16.09 4.28 4.36
C LYS A 67 -14.96 5.09 3.71
N ASN A 68 -13.70 4.67 3.88
CA ASN A 68 -12.54 5.46 3.46
C ASN A 68 -11.44 4.62 2.78
N PRO A 69 -11.76 3.85 1.72
CA PRO A 69 -10.77 3.04 1.03
C PRO A 69 -9.68 3.94 0.43
N LYS A 70 -8.43 3.50 0.54
CA LYS A 70 -7.31 4.12 -0.16
C LYS A 70 -6.90 3.29 -1.36
N PHE A 71 -6.23 3.95 -2.28
CA PHE A 71 -5.86 3.36 -3.55
C PHE A 71 -4.37 3.57 -3.83
N MET A 72 -3.83 2.60 -4.55
CA MET A 72 -2.48 2.60 -5.08
C MET A 72 -2.55 2.08 -6.52
N GLY A 73 -1.73 2.66 -7.37
CA GLY A 73 -1.64 2.23 -8.76
C GLY A 73 -0.33 2.64 -9.38
N GLY A 74 -0.06 2.10 -10.55
CA GLY A 74 1.23 2.31 -11.17
C GLY A 74 1.34 1.76 -12.57
N LEU A 75 2.56 1.78 -13.06
CA LEU A 75 2.97 1.23 -14.33
C LEU A 75 3.85 0.02 -14.07
N LEU A 76 3.71 -0.99 -14.93
CA LEU A 76 4.59 -2.14 -14.95
C LEU A 76 5.19 -2.33 -16.33
N PHE A 77 6.42 -2.80 -16.33
CA PHE A 77 7.11 -3.35 -17.48
C PHE A 77 7.47 -4.79 -17.16
N ARG A 78 7.11 -5.71 -18.04
CA ARG A 78 7.24 -7.15 -17.79
C ARG A 78 7.96 -7.80 -18.96
N TYR A 79 8.92 -8.66 -18.66
CA TYR A 79 9.62 -9.48 -19.64
C TYR A 79 9.38 -10.96 -19.33
N THR A 80 8.70 -11.64 -20.26
CA THR A 80 8.54 -13.09 -20.23
C THR A 80 9.69 -13.70 -21.02
N PHE A 81 10.51 -14.53 -20.38
CA PHE A 81 11.63 -15.21 -21.04
C PHE A 81 11.33 -16.68 -21.31
N VAL A 82 10.48 -17.29 -20.47
CA VAL A 82 9.89 -18.62 -20.67
C VAL A 82 8.39 -18.48 -20.39
N PRO A 83 7.48 -19.20 -21.07
CA PRO A 83 6.03 -18.99 -20.90
C PRO A 83 5.51 -19.04 -19.45
N ALA A 84 6.19 -19.77 -18.57
CA ALA A 84 5.89 -19.88 -17.15
C ALA A 84 6.58 -18.84 -16.25
N PHE A 85 7.62 -18.14 -16.73
CA PHE A 85 8.47 -17.30 -15.90
C PHE A 85 8.61 -15.90 -16.48
N SER A 86 8.49 -14.90 -15.62
CA SER A 86 8.59 -13.50 -16.04
C SER A 86 9.25 -12.63 -14.99
N LEU A 87 9.90 -11.57 -15.44
CA LEU A 87 10.46 -10.53 -14.61
C LEU A 87 9.62 -9.26 -14.80
N ARG A 88 9.09 -8.70 -13.71
CA ARG A 88 8.30 -7.47 -13.68
C ARG A 88 9.09 -6.37 -12.98
N PHE A 89 9.13 -5.20 -13.60
CA PHE A 89 9.56 -3.95 -13.01
C PHE A 89 8.33 -3.09 -12.83
N GLY A 90 8.18 -2.44 -11.67
CA GLY A 90 7.02 -1.63 -11.35
C GLY A 90 7.41 -0.30 -10.72
N VAL A 91 6.64 0.74 -11.05
CA VAL A 91 6.64 2.01 -10.31
C VAL A 91 5.20 2.29 -9.93
N ASN A 92 4.94 2.38 -8.62
CA ASN A 92 3.63 2.57 -8.06
C ASN A 92 3.60 3.82 -7.18
N PHE A 93 2.46 4.50 -7.20
CA PHE A 93 2.15 5.61 -6.31
C PHE A 93 0.78 5.36 -5.66
N GLY A 94 0.68 5.64 -4.37
CA GLY A 94 -0.56 5.41 -3.65
C GLY A 94 -0.61 6.07 -2.30
N LYS A 95 -1.71 5.82 -1.60
CA LYS A 95 -1.91 6.27 -0.23
C LYS A 95 -2.23 5.09 0.65
N LEU A 96 -1.65 5.06 1.84
CA LEU A 96 -1.99 4.13 2.90
C LEU A 96 -2.71 4.89 4.01
N TYR A 97 -3.57 4.19 4.74
CA TYR A 97 -4.33 4.73 5.86
C TYR A 97 -4.65 3.63 6.86
N ALA A 98 -4.46 3.92 8.14
CA ALA A 98 -4.98 3.11 9.23
C ALA A 98 -5.53 4.02 10.33
N SER A 99 -6.51 3.51 11.08
CA SER A 99 -7.05 4.19 12.24
C SER A 99 -7.52 3.19 13.29
N ASP A 100 -7.25 3.51 14.54
CA ASP A 100 -7.71 2.73 15.68
C ASP A 100 -9.23 2.72 15.84
N ASN A 101 -9.92 3.68 15.23
CA ASN A 101 -11.38 3.68 15.16
C ASN A 101 -11.96 2.46 14.40
N PHE A 102 -11.11 1.69 13.70
CA PHE A 102 -11.52 0.40 13.14
C PHE A 102 -11.78 -0.64 14.23
N ASN A 103 -11.32 -0.45 15.47
CA ASN A 103 -11.58 -1.37 16.57
C ASN A 103 -12.86 -1.05 17.36
N GLU A 104 -13.64 -0.04 16.98
CA GLU A 104 -14.83 0.43 17.72
C GLU A 104 -15.81 -0.71 18.10
N ASP A 105 -16.19 -1.55 17.13
CA ASP A 105 -17.16 -2.63 17.37
C ASP A 105 -16.60 -3.75 18.25
N ALA A 106 -15.31 -4.01 18.17
CA ALA A 106 -14.62 -4.99 19.00
C ALA A 106 -14.43 -4.45 20.43
N ALA A 107 -14.05 -3.18 20.56
CA ALA A 107 -13.90 -2.48 21.83
C ALA A 107 -15.23 -2.41 22.61
N LYS A 108 -16.38 -2.23 21.94
CA LYS A 108 -17.70 -2.28 22.59
C LYS A 108 -18.08 -3.65 23.16
N LYS A 109 -17.46 -4.72 22.66
CA LYS A 109 -17.69 -6.11 23.11
C LYS A 109 -16.60 -6.59 24.08
N ALA A 110 -15.54 -5.82 24.24
CA ALA A 110 -14.44 -6.13 25.13
C ALA A 110 -14.93 -6.21 26.58
N THR A 111 -14.39 -7.17 27.31
CA THR A 111 -14.72 -7.39 28.73
C THR A 111 -13.79 -6.61 29.65
N SER A 112 -12.61 -6.24 29.16
CA SER A 112 -11.60 -5.48 29.88
C SER A 112 -11.01 -4.36 29.00
N LEU A 113 -10.53 -3.30 29.64
CA LEU A 113 -9.68 -2.28 29.01
C LEU A 113 -8.30 -2.84 28.61
N GLU A 114 -7.95 -4.04 29.10
CA GLU A 114 -6.73 -4.74 28.73
C GLU A 114 -6.84 -5.51 27.40
N ASP A 115 -8.05 -5.65 26.86
CA ASP A 115 -8.25 -6.30 25.56
C ASP A 115 -7.59 -5.46 24.46
N ASP A 116 -6.81 -6.08 23.58
CA ASP A 116 -6.01 -5.40 22.53
C ASP A 116 -6.87 -4.44 21.67
N ALA A 117 -8.05 -4.88 21.25
CA ALA A 117 -8.97 -4.04 20.48
C ALA A 117 -9.48 -2.82 21.27
N ALA A 118 -9.69 -2.96 22.58
CA ALA A 118 -10.08 -1.85 23.44
C ALA A 118 -8.92 -0.87 23.62
N GLN A 119 -7.71 -1.36 23.91
CA GLN A 119 -6.51 -0.54 24.05
C GLN A 119 -6.25 0.29 22.79
N ARG A 120 -6.25 -0.35 21.61
CA ARG A 120 -6.10 0.34 20.32
C ARG A 120 -7.20 1.39 20.14
N TYR A 121 -8.46 1.02 20.30
CA TYR A 121 -9.57 1.95 20.13
C TYR A 121 -9.45 3.19 21.03
N TYR A 122 -9.16 3.02 22.32
CA TYR A 122 -9.01 4.13 23.25
C TYR A 122 -7.75 4.95 23.02
N ARG A 123 -6.67 4.38 22.47
CA ARG A 123 -5.50 5.12 21.99
C ARG A 123 -5.84 6.10 20.87
N ASN A 124 -6.84 5.76 20.04
CA ASN A 124 -7.47 6.64 19.05
C ASN A 124 -6.49 7.27 18.04
N LEU A 125 -5.43 6.55 17.66
CA LEU A 125 -4.49 7.03 16.66
C LEU A 125 -5.03 6.83 15.24
N ASN A 126 -4.46 7.62 14.34
CA ASN A 126 -4.71 7.51 12.92
C ASN A 126 -3.48 8.00 12.18
N VAL A 127 -3.22 7.34 11.06
CA VAL A 127 -2.09 7.65 10.20
C VAL A 127 -2.53 7.59 8.74
N ARG A 128 -1.94 8.46 7.94
CA ARG A 128 -1.94 8.32 6.48
C ARG A 128 -0.53 8.55 5.97
N THR A 129 -0.16 7.86 4.90
CA THR A 129 1.13 8.09 4.25
C THR A 129 0.99 7.97 2.75
N ASN A 130 1.66 8.83 1.99
CA ASN A 130 1.79 8.65 0.55
C ASN A 130 3.01 7.77 0.29
N ILE A 131 2.85 6.78 -0.60
CA ILE A 131 3.90 5.83 -0.95
C ILE A 131 4.29 6.02 -2.41
N TRP A 132 5.59 6.18 -2.65
CA TRP A 132 6.21 5.93 -3.95
C TRP A 132 6.99 4.64 -3.84
N GLU A 133 6.70 3.65 -4.69
CA GLU A 133 7.33 2.33 -4.66
C GLU A 133 7.94 2.01 -6.03
N GLY A 134 9.22 1.66 -6.06
CA GLY A 134 9.85 0.96 -7.17
C GLY A 134 10.05 -0.50 -6.80
N ASN A 135 9.67 -1.43 -7.68
CA ASN A 135 9.79 -2.87 -7.42
C ASN A 135 10.35 -3.65 -8.60
N ILE A 136 11.00 -4.77 -8.27
CA ILE A 136 11.40 -5.82 -9.20
C ILE A 136 10.85 -7.12 -8.64
N MET A 137 10.04 -7.83 -9.43
CA MET A 137 9.37 -9.05 -9.02
C MET A 137 9.53 -10.15 -10.06
N PHE A 138 9.74 -11.36 -9.57
CA PHE A 138 9.70 -12.58 -10.36
C PHE A 138 8.30 -13.19 -10.30
N GLU A 139 7.77 -13.56 -11.45
CA GLU A 139 6.48 -14.22 -11.59
C GLU A 139 6.62 -15.65 -12.06
N PHE A 140 5.81 -16.53 -11.47
CA PHE A 140 5.67 -17.92 -11.88
C PHE A 140 4.21 -18.26 -12.19
N ALA A 141 3.93 -18.66 -13.43
CA ALA A 141 2.63 -19.11 -13.93
C ALA A 141 2.64 -20.64 -14.14
N PRO A 142 2.22 -21.44 -13.15
CA PRO A 142 2.38 -22.90 -13.18
C PRO A 142 1.67 -23.60 -14.34
N PHE A 143 0.56 -23.03 -14.83
CA PHE A 143 -0.21 -23.63 -15.93
C PHE A 143 0.54 -23.60 -17.26
N ARG A 144 1.60 -22.80 -17.38
CA ARG A 144 2.43 -22.67 -18.59
C ARG A 144 3.78 -23.35 -18.49
N MET A 145 4.01 -24.12 -17.42
CA MET A 145 5.22 -24.90 -17.27
C MET A 145 5.31 -26.04 -18.30
N ASN A 146 4.15 -26.58 -18.71
CA ASN A 146 4.03 -27.49 -19.84
C ASN A 146 3.19 -26.84 -20.94
N THR A 147 3.87 -26.30 -21.95
CA THR A 147 3.28 -25.58 -23.10
C THR A 147 2.37 -26.46 -23.96
N GLU A 148 2.61 -27.77 -23.99
CA GLU A 148 1.80 -28.75 -24.73
C GLU A 148 0.51 -29.12 -23.99
N SER A 149 0.41 -28.78 -22.71
CA SER A 149 -0.77 -29.13 -21.91
C SER A 149 -1.99 -28.29 -22.27
N ASN A 150 -3.18 -28.90 -22.14
CA ASN A 150 -4.46 -28.19 -22.26
C ASN A 150 -4.61 -27.02 -21.28
N ARG A 151 -3.86 -27.02 -20.16
CA ARG A 151 -3.89 -25.93 -19.17
C ARG A 151 -3.11 -24.70 -19.64
N SER A 152 -1.98 -24.92 -20.32
CA SER A 152 -1.26 -23.82 -20.98
C SER A 152 -2.11 -23.16 -22.06
N ARG A 153 -3.09 -23.91 -22.60
CA ARG A 153 -4.04 -23.41 -23.61
C ARG A 153 -5.26 -22.68 -23.07
N ARG A 154 -5.35 -22.44 -21.76
CA ARG A 154 -6.47 -21.68 -21.19
C ARG A 154 -6.15 -20.19 -21.18
N ASN A 155 -7.17 -19.35 -21.33
CA ASN A 155 -7.02 -17.90 -21.19
C ASN A 155 -6.78 -17.48 -19.73
N MET A 156 -7.33 -18.23 -18.76
CA MET A 156 -7.14 -17.98 -17.34
C MET A 156 -5.83 -18.61 -16.83
N GLN A 157 -4.94 -17.76 -16.32
CA GLN A 157 -3.59 -18.07 -15.91
C GLN A 157 -3.36 -17.58 -14.47
N PRO A 158 -3.41 -18.47 -13.47
CA PRO A 158 -2.96 -18.13 -12.13
C PRO A 158 -1.44 -17.96 -12.11
N TYR A 159 -0.95 -17.07 -11.27
CA TYR A 159 0.48 -16.86 -11.05
C TYR A 159 0.75 -16.47 -9.60
N ILE A 160 1.97 -16.77 -9.16
CA ILE A 160 2.54 -16.26 -7.92
C ILE A 160 3.68 -15.30 -8.25
N THR A 161 3.95 -14.35 -7.37
CA THR A 161 4.99 -13.35 -7.57
C THR A 161 5.73 -13.07 -6.26
N ALA A 162 7.03 -12.83 -6.34
CA ALA A 162 7.84 -12.40 -5.21
C ALA A 162 9.03 -11.55 -5.69
N GLY A 163 9.55 -10.66 -4.85
CA GLY A 163 10.65 -9.81 -5.26
C GLY A 163 11.18 -8.88 -4.19
N ILE A 164 11.72 -7.76 -4.64
CA ILE A 164 12.25 -6.67 -3.81
C ILE A 164 11.62 -5.35 -4.23
N ALA A 165 11.41 -4.47 -3.26
CA ALA A 165 10.90 -3.12 -3.47
C ALA A 165 11.69 -2.12 -2.64
N ALA A 166 11.86 -0.92 -3.18
CA ALA A 166 12.29 0.26 -2.45
C ALA A 166 11.13 1.26 -2.47
N PHE A 167 10.81 1.83 -1.33
CA PHE A 167 9.70 2.76 -1.23
C PHE A 167 10.05 3.98 -0.37
N HIS A 168 9.45 5.10 -0.71
CA HIS A 168 9.45 6.32 0.08
C HIS A 168 8.10 6.49 0.76
N TYR A 169 8.10 6.80 2.06
CA TYR A 169 6.90 7.07 2.83
C TYR A 169 7.04 8.36 3.64
N ASN A 170 5.92 8.99 4.01
CA ASN A 170 5.89 10.10 4.95
C ASN A 170 4.61 9.98 5.81
N PRO A 171 4.70 9.43 7.04
CA PRO A 171 3.56 9.20 7.89
C PRO A 171 3.06 10.53 8.47
N GLN A 172 1.76 10.77 8.31
CA GLN A 172 1.07 11.96 8.80
C GLN A 172 -0.06 11.54 9.73
N GLY A 173 -0.26 12.25 10.83
CA GLY A 173 -1.39 12.07 11.74
C GLY A 173 -2.37 13.23 11.66
N LEU A 174 -3.65 12.95 11.96
CA LEU A 174 -4.68 13.99 12.09
C LEU A 174 -4.55 14.69 13.44
N TYR A 175 -4.19 15.97 13.43
CA TYR A 175 -4.23 16.85 14.58
C TYR A 175 -5.50 17.70 14.55
N VAL A 176 -6.15 17.85 15.71
CA VAL A 176 -7.35 18.67 15.87
C VAL A 176 -7.03 19.81 16.82
N ASN A 177 -6.97 21.03 16.30
CA ASN A 177 -6.68 22.18 17.14
C ASN A 177 -7.85 22.43 18.11
N ARG A 178 -7.60 22.33 19.42
CA ARG A 178 -8.64 22.44 20.46
C ARG A 178 -9.37 23.79 20.47
N ALA A 179 -8.67 24.88 20.16
CA ALA A 179 -9.23 26.22 20.19
C ALA A 179 -10.11 26.52 18.96
N THR A 180 -9.65 26.10 17.78
CA THR A 180 -10.31 26.43 16.50
C THR A 180 -11.18 25.30 15.97
N ARG A 181 -11.10 24.10 16.56
CA ARG A 181 -11.71 22.84 16.09
C ARG A 181 -11.39 22.52 14.63
N ARG A 182 -10.25 22.99 14.13
CA ARG A 182 -9.79 22.70 12.77
C ARG A 182 -8.92 21.45 12.75
N GLU A 183 -9.22 20.60 11.78
CA GLU A 183 -8.45 19.41 11.46
C GLU A 183 -7.30 19.76 10.52
N GLN A 184 -6.11 19.26 10.84
CA GLN A 184 -4.94 19.35 9.96
C GLN A 184 -4.12 18.06 10.04
N TRP A 185 -3.47 17.71 8.94
CA TRP A 185 -2.55 16.60 8.90
C TRP A 185 -1.14 17.11 9.05
N VAL A 186 -0.40 16.55 9.99
CA VAL A 186 0.96 16.96 10.35
C VAL A 186 1.90 15.77 10.20
N ASP A 187 3.12 16.04 9.75
CA ASP A 187 4.14 15.03 9.53
C ASP A 187 4.66 14.53 10.88
N LEU A 188 4.55 13.22 11.12
CA LEU A 188 4.82 12.63 12.43
C LEU A 188 6.33 12.55 12.72
N ILE A 189 7.13 12.25 11.71
CA ILE A 189 8.60 12.19 11.83
C ILE A 189 9.17 13.54 12.29
N ASP A 190 8.66 14.65 11.76
CA ASP A 190 9.05 16.02 12.15
C ASP A 190 8.70 16.37 13.59
N LEU A 191 7.69 15.68 14.16
CA LEU A 191 7.23 15.85 15.53
C LEU A 191 7.90 14.89 16.51
N HIS A 192 8.72 13.97 16.01
CA HIS A 192 9.49 13.02 16.81
C HIS A 192 8.61 12.24 17.80
N THR A 193 7.40 11.88 17.38
CA THR A 193 6.32 11.33 18.23
C THR A 193 6.69 10.01 18.93
N GLU A 194 7.58 9.22 18.34
CA GLU A 194 8.19 8.03 18.95
C GLU A 194 9.43 8.33 19.83
N GLY A 195 9.78 9.60 20.03
CA GLY A 195 10.95 10.04 20.80
C GLY A 195 12.32 9.72 20.18
N VAL A 196 12.33 9.22 18.94
CA VAL A 196 13.53 9.02 18.12
C VAL A 196 14.03 10.35 17.57
N GLY A 197 15.32 10.47 17.29
CA GLY A 197 15.92 11.67 16.69
C GLY A 197 16.18 12.82 17.65
N LEU A 198 15.92 12.64 18.94
CA LEU A 198 16.09 13.68 19.97
C LEU A 198 17.44 13.53 20.68
N SER A 199 18.19 14.62 20.82
CA SER A 199 19.53 14.65 21.44
C SER A 199 19.52 15.03 22.93
N THR A 200 18.37 14.95 23.59
CA THR A 200 18.16 15.44 24.97
C THR A 200 18.37 14.30 25.99
N SER A 201 18.86 14.63 27.19
CA SER A 201 18.99 13.66 28.29
C SER A 201 17.65 12.97 28.59
N GLY A 202 17.61 11.63 28.50
CA GLY A 202 16.39 10.83 28.66
C GLY A 202 15.66 10.48 27.36
N ALA A 203 16.10 10.98 26.21
CA ALA A 203 15.65 10.50 24.90
C ALA A 203 16.33 9.17 24.54
N THR A 204 15.65 8.37 23.73
CA THR A 204 16.31 7.30 22.99
C THR A 204 17.28 7.95 22.01
N ASN A 205 18.60 7.72 22.17
CA ASN A 205 19.65 8.18 21.24
C ASN A 205 19.57 7.49 19.84
N THR A 206 18.38 7.06 19.45
CA THR A 206 18.07 6.40 18.19
C THR A 206 17.97 7.47 17.10
N PRO A 207 18.62 7.29 15.94
CA PRO A 207 18.50 8.24 14.83
C PRO A 207 17.07 8.29 14.28
N LEU A 208 16.72 9.41 13.64
CA LEU A 208 15.47 9.52 12.89
C LEU A 208 15.37 8.41 11.82
N PRO A 209 14.17 7.85 11.60
CA PRO A 209 13.97 6.84 10.57
C PRO A 209 14.22 7.42 9.18
N ASN A 210 14.85 6.63 8.32
CA ASN A 210 14.99 6.97 6.92
C ASN A 210 13.64 6.77 6.21
N LEU A 211 13.17 7.80 5.48
CA LEU A 211 11.93 7.74 4.70
C LEU A 211 12.03 6.80 3.49
N TRP A 212 13.24 6.46 3.05
CA TRP A 212 13.48 5.42 2.06
C TRP A 212 13.74 4.08 2.74
N GLN A 213 12.90 3.10 2.43
CA GLN A 213 12.92 1.76 3.04
C GLN A 213 12.83 0.67 1.98
N MET A 214 13.25 -0.53 2.37
CA MET A 214 13.10 -1.73 1.55
C MET A 214 11.89 -2.57 2.00
N ALA A 215 11.30 -3.29 1.05
CA ALA A 215 10.27 -4.28 1.31
C ALA A 215 10.46 -5.53 0.45
N ILE A 216 9.89 -6.64 0.91
CA ILE A 216 9.76 -7.88 0.15
C ILE A 216 8.30 -8.01 -0.27
N PRO A 217 7.95 -7.64 -1.53
CA PRO A 217 6.65 -7.95 -2.10
C PRO A 217 6.52 -9.46 -2.35
N MET A 218 5.38 -10.02 -1.98
CA MET A 218 4.94 -11.37 -2.31
C MET A 218 3.45 -11.37 -2.58
N GLY A 219 3.01 -12.15 -3.54
CA GLY A 219 1.63 -12.11 -3.97
C GLY A 219 1.22 -13.23 -4.88
N LEU A 220 -0.06 -13.19 -5.22
CA LEU A 220 -0.69 -14.10 -6.14
C LEU A 220 -1.67 -13.31 -7.00
N GLY A 221 -1.91 -13.81 -8.20
CA GLY A 221 -2.88 -13.22 -9.09
C GLY A 221 -3.44 -14.23 -10.06
N VAL A 222 -4.51 -13.82 -10.71
CA VAL A 222 -5.09 -14.54 -11.84
C VAL A 222 -5.16 -13.55 -12.98
N ARG A 223 -4.65 -13.97 -14.14
CA ARG A 223 -4.70 -13.21 -15.39
C ARG A 223 -5.61 -13.92 -16.38
N TRP A 224 -6.38 -13.17 -17.15
CA TRP A 224 -7.18 -13.60 -18.27
C TRP A 224 -6.64 -12.95 -19.54
N ASP A 225 -6.07 -13.76 -20.42
CA ASP A 225 -5.62 -13.32 -21.73
C ASP A 225 -6.84 -13.18 -22.64
N LEU A 226 -7.24 -11.93 -22.93
CA LEU A 226 -8.42 -11.64 -23.75
C LEU A 226 -8.14 -11.90 -25.24
N ASN A 227 -6.90 -11.66 -25.64
CA ASN A 227 -6.34 -11.96 -26.95
C ASN A 227 -4.81 -11.98 -26.86
N ASN A 228 -4.13 -12.18 -27.99
CA ASN A 228 -2.66 -12.27 -28.07
C ASN A 228 -1.90 -10.99 -27.65
N LYS A 229 -2.61 -9.88 -27.45
CA LYS A 229 -2.02 -8.57 -27.12
C LYS A 229 -2.49 -8.03 -25.78
N VAL A 230 -3.61 -8.49 -25.24
CA VAL A 230 -4.25 -7.86 -24.08
C VAL A 230 -4.63 -8.91 -23.06
N SER A 231 -4.25 -8.63 -21.82
CA SER A 231 -4.65 -9.41 -20.66
C SER A 231 -5.15 -8.52 -19.53
N LEU A 232 -6.16 -8.99 -18.83
CA LEU A 232 -6.66 -8.41 -17.58
C LEU A 232 -6.32 -9.32 -16.43
N GLY A 233 -6.08 -8.79 -15.24
CA GLY A 233 -5.80 -9.61 -14.08
C GLY A 233 -6.33 -9.00 -12.80
N VAL A 234 -6.41 -9.85 -11.79
CA VAL A 234 -6.60 -9.43 -10.40
C VAL A 234 -5.40 -9.96 -9.62
N GLU A 235 -4.81 -9.12 -8.78
CA GLU A 235 -3.64 -9.46 -7.99
C GLU A 235 -3.81 -9.00 -6.54
N TYR A 236 -3.33 -9.82 -5.61
CA TYR A 236 -3.10 -9.44 -4.23
C TYR A 236 -1.61 -9.52 -3.96
N ILE A 237 -1.00 -8.42 -3.54
CA ILE A 237 0.43 -8.36 -3.23
C ILE A 237 0.59 -7.74 -1.84
N TYR A 238 1.21 -8.49 -0.94
CA TYR A 238 1.63 -8.06 0.38
C TYR A 238 3.11 -7.65 0.35
N ARG A 239 3.44 -6.49 0.91
CA ARG A 239 4.80 -6.00 1.09
C ARG A 239 5.15 -6.12 2.55
N LYS A 240 6.04 -7.05 2.89
CA LYS A 240 6.67 -7.06 4.21
C LYS A 240 7.76 -5.99 4.23
N THR A 241 7.65 -5.00 5.10
CA THR A 241 8.69 -3.96 5.22
C THR A 241 9.79 -4.39 6.19
N MET A 242 10.89 -3.65 6.18
CA MET A 242 12.00 -3.81 7.13
C MET A 242 11.94 -2.81 8.29
N THR A 243 10.87 -2.03 8.37
CA THR A 243 10.66 -0.99 9.38
C THR A 243 9.42 -1.30 10.21
N ASP A 244 9.37 -0.67 11.37
CA ASP A 244 8.29 -0.74 12.36
C ASP A 244 7.67 0.65 12.58
N LEU A 245 7.97 1.55 11.64
CA LEU A 245 7.69 2.97 11.76
C LEU A 245 6.96 3.47 10.50
N LEU A 246 6.30 2.58 9.76
CA LEU A 246 5.50 2.96 8.59
C LEU A 246 4.24 3.72 9.02
N ASP A 247 3.70 3.38 10.19
CA ASP A 247 2.56 4.05 10.83
C ASP A 247 2.97 5.02 11.97
N ASP A 248 4.27 5.15 12.23
CA ASP A 248 4.87 5.93 13.32
C ASP A 248 4.41 5.47 14.72
N VAL A 249 4.30 4.16 14.90
CA VAL A 249 4.04 3.51 16.18
C VAL A 249 4.91 2.26 16.30
N SER A 250 5.77 2.19 17.33
CA SER A 250 6.71 1.06 17.45
C SER A 250 6.84 0.51 18.87
N ASP A 251 7.01 1.32 19.92
CA ASP A 251 7.31 0.76 21.25
C ASP A 251 6.42 1.33 22.35
N LYS A 252 6.98 2.16 23.23
CA LYS A 252 6.30 2.63 24.43
C LYS A 252 6.06 4.11 24.38
N TYR A 253 5.06 4.57 25.13
CA TYR A 253 4.86 6.00 25.32
C TYR A 253 6.10 6.64 25.93
N VAL A 254 6.66 7.60 25.19
CA VAL A 254 7.82 8.39 25.61
C VAL A 254 7.40 9.48 26.60
N ASN A 255 8.37 10.04 27.30
CA ASN A 255 8.11 11.16 28.18
C ASN A 255 7.73 12.42 27.34
N PRO A 256 6.52 12.98 27.49
CA PRO A 256 6.09 14.14 26.69
C PRO A 256 6.87 15.42 26.98
N GLN A 257 7.58 15.52 28.11
CA GLN A 257 8.49 16.65 28.39
C GLN A 257 9.66 16.70 27.39
N LEU A 258 10.01 15.60 26.72
CA LEU A 258 11.03 15.57 25.68
C LEU A 258 10.68 16.47 24.49
N PHE A 259 9.39 16.58 24.15
CA PHE A 259 8.92 17.46 23.07
C PHE A 259 9.16 18.93 23.40
N ALA A 260 8.81 19.36 24.62
CA ALA A 260 9.03 20.73 25.06
C ALA A 260 10.52 21.10 25.17
N ALA A 261 11.38 20.12 25.48
CA ALA A 261 12.81 20.33 25.58
C ALA A 261 13.52 20.40 24.21
N SER A 262 12.95 19.78 23.17
CA SER A 262 13.65 19.55 21.90
C SER A 262 13.01 20.21 20.68
N LEU A 263 11.74 20.63 20.78
CA LEU A 263 10.98 21.25 19.69
C LEU A 263 10.58 22.69 20.01
N SER A 264 10.27 23.48 18.99
CA SER A 264 9.64 24.80 19.17
C SER A 264 8.32 24.68 19.95
N PRO A 265 7.90 25.67 20.75
CA PRO A 265 6.69 25.60 21.57
C PRO A 265 5.42 25.18 20.81
N GLU A 266 5.27 25.63 19.56
CA GLU A 266 4.14 25.25 18.70
C GLU A 266 4.18 23.75 18.32
N LYS A 267 5.30 23.28 17.77
CA LYS A 267 5.51 21.85 17.44
C LYS A 267 5.40 20.96 18.68
N ALA A 268 5.93 21.39 19.83
CA ALA A 268 5.87 20.64 21.07
C ALA A 268 4.43 20.42 21.54
N ALA A 269 3.57 21.46 21.45
CA ALA A 269 2.16 21.35 21.78
C ALA A 269 1.40 20.41 20.83
N ILE A 270 1.74 20.42 19.53
CA ILE A 270 1.15 19.51 18.54
C ILE A 270 1.61 18.07 18.79
N ALA A 271 2.91 17.84 19.01
CA ALA A 271 3.48 16.54 19.30
C ALA A 271 2.83 15.92 20.55
N ALA A 272 2.71 16.68 21.64
CA ALA A 272 2.08 16.25 22.89
C ALA A 272 0.57 15.95 22.76
N ASP A 273 -0.11 16.49 21.75
CA ASP A 273 -1.53 16.21 21.51
C ASP A 273 -1.76 15.05 20.56
N ILE A 274 -0.82 14.81 19.63
CA ILE A 274 -0.95 13.79 18.59
C ILE A 274 -0.35 12.43 18.99
N TYR A 275 0.65 12.42 19.88
CA TYR A 275 1.32 11.19 20.31
C TYR A 275 0.38 10.27 21.12
N ASP A 276 -0.55 10.87 21.87
CA ASP A 276 -1.63 10.22 22.62
C ASP A 276 -2.94 11.01 22.42
N LYS A 277 -3.94 10.36 21.83
CA LYS A 277 -5.26 10.94 21.53
C LYS A 277 -6.37 10.35 22.40
N SER A 278 -6.03 9.64 23.47
CA SER A 278 -7.02 9.01 24.33
C SER A 278 -7.97 9.99 25.01
N TRP A 279 -7.49 11.21 25.25
CA TRP A 279 -8.28 12.31 25.81
C TRP A 279 -9.54 12.63 25.00
N VAL A 280 -9.58 12.28 23.70
CA VAL A 280 -10.75 12.50 22.82
C VAL A 280 -11.92 11.59 23.21
N LEU A 281 -11.63 10.36 23.63
CA LEU A 281 -12.63 9.35 24.00
C LEU A 281 -12.85 9.29 25.52
N ILE A 282 -11.79 9.50 26.30
CA ILE A 282 -11.80 9.48 27.76
C ILE A 282 -11.23 10.82 28.26
N PRO A 283 -12.08 11.79 28.62
CA PRO A 283 -11.61 13.09 29.12
C PRO A 283 -10.68 12.94 30.33
N ASN A 284 -9.56 13.67 30.31
CA ASN A 284 -8.51 13.67 31.35
C ASN A 284 -7.76 12.35 31.52
N TYR A 285 -7.86 11.41 30.59
CA TYR A 285 -7.01 10.23 30.55
C TYR A 285 -5.80 10.44 29.64
N GLN A 286 -4.65 9.92 30.06
CA GLN A 286 -3.40 9.92 29.35
C GLN A 286 -2.61 8.68 29.77
N HIS A 287 -1.93 8.03 28.83
CA HIS A 287 -1.08 6.89 29.14
C HIS A 287 0.16 7.30 29.94
N ASN A 288 0.63 6.41 30.79
CA ASN A 288 1.86 6.62 31.55
C ASN A 288 3.08 6.40 30.65
N VAL A 289 4.20 7.04 31.03
CA VAL A 289 5.48 6.79 30.37
C VAL A 289 5.86 5.32 30.55
N GLY A 290 6.17 4.65 29.45
CA GLY A 290 6.51 3.22 29.45
C GLY A 290 5.34 2.27 29.21
N ASP A 291 4.10 2.76 29.16
CA ASP A 291 2.95 1.97 28.69
C ASP A 291 3.15 1.58 27.22
N LEU A 292 2.61 0.43 26.82
CA LEU A 292 2.72 -0.06 25.44
C LEU A 292 1.96 0.87 24.51
N ARG A 293 2.67 1.41 23.51
CA ARG A 293 2.10 2.20 22.42
C ARG A 293 2.06 1.39 21.15
N GLY A 294 3.03 0.52 20.88
CA GLY A 294 3.17 -0.34 19.71
C GLY A 294 3.90 -1.63 20.05
N ASN A 295 4.34 -2.36 19.02
CA ASN A 295 5.13 -3.57 19.19
C ASN A 295 6.34 -3.64 18.25
N SER A 296 7.50 -3.27 18.78
CA SER A 296 8.79 -3.17 18.08
C SER A 296 9.29 -4.46 17.43
N THR A 297 8.72 -5.59 17.84
CA THR A 297 9.03 -6.92 17.31
C THR A 297 8.26 -7.21 16.01
N ASN A 298 7.15 -6.52 15.73
CA ASN A 298 6.26 -6.80 14.62
C ASN A 298 6.35 -5.76 13.50
N LYS A 299 7.26 -6.02 12.54
CA LYS A 299 7.47 -5.11 11.40
C LYS A 299 6.22 -4.89 10.57
N ASP A 300 6.04 -3.64 10.17
CA ASP A 300 4.89 -3.21 9.38
C ASP A 300 4.87 -3.85 8.00
N GLY A 301 3.68 -3.89 7.43
CA GLY A 301 3.43 -4.26 6.05
C GLY A 301 2.40 -3.37 5.40
N TYR A 302 2.27 -3.50 4.10
CA TYR A 302 1.12 -2.96 3.37
C TYR A 302 0.74 -3.90 2.24
N SER A 303 -0.52 -3.92 1.86
CA SER A 303 -0.99 -4.74 0.75
C SER A 303 -1.74 -3.94 -0.29
N THR A 304 -1.81 -4.50 -1.49
CA THR A 304 -2.70 -4.01 -2.54
C THR A 304 -3.55 -5.14 -3.08
N PHE A 305 -4.84 -4.88 -3.24
CA PHE A 305 -5.74 -5.69 -4.06
C PHE A 305 -6.05 -4.91 -5.34
N SER A 306 -5.51 -5.35 -6.47
CA SER A 306 -5.45 -4.56 -7.70
C SER A 306 -6.04 -5.28 -8.89
N ILE A 307 -6.59 -4.49 -9.81
CA ILE A 307 -6.84 -4.90 -11.18
C ILE A 307 -5.60 -4.52 -12.00
N THR A 308 -5.15 -5.45 -12.84
CA THR A 308 -3.97 -5.30 -13.68
C THR A 308 -4.38 -5.34 -15.14
N PHE A 309 -3.92 -4.39 -15.92
CA PHE A 309 -4.03 -4.41 -17.39
C PHE A 309 -2.64 -4.62 -17.98
N ILE A 310 -2.51 -5.54 -18.93
CA ILE A 310 -1.24 -5.85 -19.60
C ILE A 310 -1.46 -5.82 -21.11
N TYR A 311 -0.60 -5.08 -21.80
CA TYR A 311 -0.45 -5.07 -23.24
C TYR A 311 0.86 -5.76 -23.63
N HIS A 312 0.77 -6.88 -24.34
CA HIS A 312 1.92 -7.61 -24.88
C HIS A 312 2.45 -6.91 -26.13
N LEU A 313 3.73 -6.55 -26.10
CA LEU A 313 4.40 -5.97 -27.25
C LEU A 313 4.66 -7.09 -28.26
N SER A 314 4.27 -6.87 -29.51
CA SER A 314 4.49 -7.83 -30.58
C SER A 314 5.98 -8.05 -30.80
N SER A 315 6.47 -9.19 -30.30
CA SER A 315 7.78 -9.73 -30.58
C SER A 315 7.77 -10.29 -32.01
N LYS A 316 8.18 -9.49 -33.01
CA LYS A 316 8.70 -10.02 -34.27
C LYS A 316 10.18 -10.28 -34.10
N TRP A 317 10.55 -11.12 -33.14
CA TRP A 317 11.87 -11.71 -33.18
C TRP A 317 11.82 -12.76 -34.31
N ASN A 318 12.07 -12.30 -35.53
CA ASN A 318 12.45 -13.21 -36.60
C ASN A 318 13.59 -14.06 -36.04
N GLN A 319 13.42 -15.37 -36.00
CA GLN A 319 14.53 -16.27 -35.80
C GLN A 319 15.42 -16.10 -37.04
N TRP A 320 16.58 -15.47 -36.88
CA TRP A 320 17.60 -15.40 -37.93
C TRP A 320 18.47 -16.64 -37.78
N TRP A 321 17.89 -17.80 -38.02
CA TRP A 321 18.56 -19.04 -38.37
C TRP A 321 17.58 -20.00 -39.04
#